data_AF-A0A505D9C4-F1
#
_entry.id   AF-A0A505D9C4-F1
#
_cell.length_a   1.000
_cell.length_b   1.000
_cell.length_c   1.000
_cell.angle_alpha   90.00
_cell.angle_beta   90.00
_cell.angle_gamma   90.00
#
_symmetry.space_group_name_H-M   'P 1'
#
loop_
_entity.id
_entity.type
_entity.pdbx_description
1 polymer ?
#
loop_
_entity_poly.entity_id
_entity_poly.type
_entity_poly.pdbx_seq_one_letter_code
_entity_poly.pdbx_strand_id
1 'polypeptide(L)'
;MSSYGHPTESLTQPHWWTLNHVAAAPARWTRAELTARLTRYDDLGIDFADVYDDLLKRGWMTQDAAGTLTLTTEGESGRLRARERNARAHQQMHQGITEEQYVAALNVLRQVIANLGGDSDLPE
;
A
#
# COMPACT_ATOMS: atom_id res chain seq x y z
N MET A 1 10.53 -27.96 18.01
CA MET A 1 10.41 -26.49 17.83
C MET A 1 10.52 -26.18 16.35
N SER A 2 9.39 -26.25 15.63
CA SER A 2 9.32 -25.93 14.20
C SER A 2 8.75 -24.52 14.05
N SER A 3 9.47 -23.72 13.29
CA SER A 3 9.18 -22.34 12.93
C SER A 3 7.76 -22.20 12.34
N TYR A 4 6.88 -21.49 13.03
CA TYR A 4 5.62 -21.03 12.45
C TYR A 4 5.93 -19.85 11.54
N GLY A 5 5.90 -20.09 10.22
CA GLY A 5 5.84 -19.01 9.24
C GLY A 5 4.60 -18.17 9.50
N HIS A 6 4.81 -16.90 9.88
CA HIS A 6 3.72 -15.94 9.98
C HIS A 6 3.03 -15.79 8.61
N PRO A 7 1.69 -15.68 8.56
CA PRO A 7 1.01 -15.38 7.31
C PRO A 7 1.52 -14.02 6.81
N THR A 8 2.14 -14.01 5.63
CA THR A 8 2.41 -12.77 4.92
C THR A 8 1.05 -12.16 4.61
N GLU A 9 0.76 -10.98 5.18
CA GLU A 9 -0.53 -10.30 5.03
C GLU A 9 -0.89 -9.97 3.57
N SER A 10 0.00 -10.27 2.60
CA SER A 10 -0.26 -10.24 1.15
C SER A 10 -1.03 -8.98 0.75
N LEU A 11 -0.48 -7.83 1.15
CA LEU A 11 -1.02 -6.51 0.84
C LEU A 11 -0.27 -5.95 -0.37
N THR A 12 -0.99 -5.64 -1.43
CA THR A 12 -0.45 -4.87 -2.55
C THR A 12 -0.51 -3.37 -2.24
N GLN A 13 0.11 -2.54 -3.09
CA GLN A 13 0.08 -1.09 -2.94
C GLN A 13 -1.37 -0.50 -2.89
N PRO A 14 -2.33 -0.96 -3.73
CA PRO A 14 -3.74 -0.59 -3.60
C PRO A 14 -4.38 -0.90 -2.24
N HIS A 15 -4.04 -2.05 -1.63
CA HIS A 15 -4.53 -2.40 -0.28
C HIS A 15 -3.97 -1.40 0.74
N TRP A 16 -2.68 -1.09 0.63
CA TRP A 16 -2.01 -0.14 1.52
C TRP A 16 -2.62 1.27 1.45
N TRP A 17 -2.86 1.79 0.25
CA TRP A 17 -3.51 3.08 0.06
C TRP A 17 -4.92 3.11 0.64
N THR A 18 -5.70 2.06 0.38
CA THR A 18 -7.07 1.92 0.91
C THR A 18 -7.07 1.94 2.44
N LEU A 19 -6.27 1.08 3.07
CA LEU A 19 -6.20 0.97 4.53
C LEU A 19 -5.78 2.29 5.19
N ASN A 20 -4.81 3.00 4.63
CA ASN A 20 -4.35 4.27 5.21
C ASN A 20 -5.38 5.39 5.10
N HIS A 21 -6.13 5.48 3.99
CA HIS A 21 -7.17 6.50 3.85
C HIS A 21 -8.36 6.24 4.78
N VAL A 22 -8.76 4.98 4.94
CA VAL A 22 -9.84 4.58 5.85
C VAL A 22 -9.41 4.76 7.31
N ALA A 23 -8.16 4.44 7.66
CA ALA A 23 -7.62 4.71 9.01
C ALA A 23 -7.58 6.21 9.34
N ALA A 24 -7.22 7.05 8.38
CA ALA A 24 -7.11 8.49 8.58
C ALA A 24 -8.47 9.19 8.73
N ALA A 25 -9.53 8.63 8.13
CA ALA A 25 -10.89 9.14 8.24
C ALA A 25 -11.91 7.99 8.30
N PRO A 26 -12.11 7.38 9.48
CA PRO A 26 -13.09 6.32 9.68
C PRO A 26 -14.50 6.79 9.37
N ALA A 27 -15.33 5.93 8.76
CA ALA A 27 -16.71 6.21 8.36
C ALA A 27 -16.89 7.45 7.47
N ARG A 28 -15.81 7.96 6.85
CA ARG A 28 -15.87 9.07 5.89
C ARG A 28 -16.13 8.57 4.48
N TRP A 29 -15.47 7.49 4.09
CA TRP A 29 -15.35 7.12 2.69
C TRP A 29 -16.33 6.03 2.31
N THR A 30 -17.13 6.26 1.28
CA THR A 30 -17.73 5.15 0.51
C THR A 30 -16.70 4.57 -0.46
N ARG A 31 -16.95 3.35 -0.97
CA ARG A 31 -16.12 2.73 -2.03
C ARG A 31 -15.96 3.64 -3.25
N ALA A 32 -17.05 4.26 -3.70
CA ALA A 32 -17.06 5.14 -4.86
C ALA A 32 -16.21 6.40 -4.63
N GLU A 33 -16.38 7.07 -3.48
CA GLU A 33 -15.61 8.27 -3.14
C GLU A 33 -14.12 7.97 -3.00
N LEU A 34 -13.78 6.84 -2.37
CA LEU A 34 -12.38 6.45 -2.19
C LEU A 34 -11.74 6.04 -3.51
N THR A 35 -12.46 5.32 -4.38
CA THR A 35 -11.98 5.00 -5.74
C THR A 35 -11.68 6.29 -6.50
N ALA A 36 -12.65 7.22 -6.56
CA ALA A 36 -12.46 8.50 -7.25
C ALA A 36 -11.31 9.35 -6.66
N ARG A 37 -10.98 9.16 -5.38
CA ARG A 37 -9.84 9.80 -4.71
C ARG A 37 -8.51 9.15 -5.09
N LEU A 38 -8.48 7.81 -5.20
CA LEU A 38 -7.28 7.02 -5.44
C LEU A 38 -6.92 6.89 -6.92
N THR A 39 -7.90 6.81 -7.82
CA THR A 39 -7.67 6.73 -9.28
C THR A 39 -6.95 7.95 -9.84
N ARG A 40 -6.94 9.09 -9.12
CA ARG A 40 -6.13 10.26 -9.50
C ARG A 40 -4.62 10.03 -9.41
N TYR A 41 -4.21 8.95 -8.76
CA TYR A 41 -2.82 8.53 -8.58
C TYR A 41 -2.55 7.17 -9.25
N ASP A 42 -3.49 6.69 -10.04
CA ASP A 42 -3.42 5.37 -10.65
C ASP A 42 -3.17 5.48 -12.16
N ASP A 43 -1.93 5.25 -12.57
CA ASP A 43 -1.55 5.13 -13.98
C ASP A 43 -1.71 3.70 -14.53
N LEU A 44 -2.21 2.76 -13.70
CA LEU A 44 -2.17 1.32 -13.95
C LEU A 44 -3.55 0.68 -14.19
N GLY A 45 -4.65 1.45 -14.10
CA GLY A 45 -6.00 0.95 -14.39
C GLY A 45 -6.48 -0.11 -13.40
N ILE A 46 -6.22 0.11 -12.11
CA ILE A 46 -6.49 -0.82 -11.01
C ILE A 46 -7.99 -0.94 -10.76
N ASP A 47 -8.47 -2.18 -10.67
CA ASP A 47 -9.81 -2.46 -10.16
C ASP A 47 -9.83 -2.41 -8.62
N PHE A 48 -10.27 -1.29 -8.07
CA PHE A 48 -10.41 -1.12 -6.63
C PHE A 48 -11.56 -1.95 -6.02
N ALA A 49 -12.50 -2.46 -6.82
CA ALA A 49 -13.59 -3.29 -6.30
C ALA A 49 -13.05 -4.57 -5.65
N ASP A 50 -12.13 -5.26 -6.33
CA ASP A 50 -11.48 -6.47 -5.83
C ASP A 50 -10.69 -6.20 -4.54
N VAL A 51 -10.04 -5.04 -4.44
CA VAL A 51 -9.30 -4.62 -3.25
C VAL A 51 -10.23 -4.44 -2.06
N TYR A 52 -11.38 -3.80 -2.25
CA TYR A 52 -12.36 -3.63 -1.17
C TYR A 52 -12.99 -4.97 -0.76
N ASP A 53 -13.33 -5.81 -1.72
CA ASP A 53 -13.92 -7.12 -1.46
C ASP A 53 -12.95 -8.02 -0.70
N ASP A 54 -11.68 -8.01 -1.05
CA ASP A 54 -10.64 -8.75 -0.34
C ASP A 54 -10.48 -8.25 1.11
N LEU A 55 -10.40 -6.93 1.32
CA LEU A 55 -10.28 -6.35 2.68
C LEU A 55 -11.51 -6.58 3.56
N LEU A 56 -12.72 -6.54 2.99
CA LEU A 56 -13.94 -6.91 3.71
C LEU A 56 -13.98 -8.42 4.02
N LYS A 57 -13.63 -9.26 3.05
CA LYS A 57 -13.61 -10.73 3.21
C LYS A 57 -12.63 -11.18 4.28
N ARG A 58 -11.49 -10.49 4.40
CA ARG A 58 -10.50 -10.71 5.47
C ARG A 58 -10.98 -10.24 6.85
N GLY A 59 -12.09 -9.51 6.92
CA GLY A 59 -12.58 -8.90 8.16
C GLY A 59 -11.72 -7.72 8.62
N TRP A 60 -10.91 -7.13 7.74
CA TRP A 60 -10.05 -5.99 8.07
C TRP A 60 -10.79 -4.65 7.95
N MET A 61 -11.87 -4.65 7.17
CA MET A 61 -12.76 -3.53 6.99
C MET A 61 -14.20 -3.95 7.23
N THR A 62 -15.02 -2.99 7.65
CA THR A 62 -16.47 -3.08 7.63
C THR A 62 -17.05 -1.97 6.80
N GLN A 63 -18.26 -2.22 6.32
CA GLN A 63 -19.08 -1.22 5.64
C GLN A 63 -20.40 -1.07 6.40
N ASP A 64 -20.77 0.16 6.71
CA ASP A 64 -22.04 0.45 7.38
C ASP A 64 -23.23 0.52 6.40
N ALA A 65 -24.42 0.76 6.92
CA ALA A 65 -25.65 0.88 6.11
C ALA A 65 -25.64 2.09 5.15
N ALA A 66 -24.83 3.12 5.44
CA ALA A 66 -24.62 4.26 4.55
C ALA A 66 -23.54 4.00 3.48
N GLY A 67 -22.92 2.81 3.51
CA GLY A 67 -21.87 2.42 2.59
C GLY A 67 -20.49 2.94 2.96
N THR A 68 -20.33 3.55 4.14
CA THR A 68 -19.04 4.10 4.60
C THR A 68 -18.15 3.03 5.20
N LEU A 69 -16.85 3.19 5.00
CA LEU A 69 -15.82 2.20 5.32
C LEU A 69 -15.12 2.55 6.63
N THR A 70 -14.88 1.53 7.46
CA THR A 70 -14.12 1.64 8.71
C THR A 70 -13.18 0.44 8.85
N LEU A 71 -12.00 0.63 9.45
CA LEU A 71 -11.13 -0.49 9.80
C LEU A 71 -11.67 -1.21 11.03
N THR A 72 -11.57 -2.54 11.03
CA THR A 72 -11.73 -3.32 12.26
C THR A 72 -10.47 -3.23 13.11
N THR A 73 -10.56 -3.65 14.37
CA THR A 73 -9.38 -3.78 15.25
C THR A 73 -8.33 -4.72 14.64
N GLU A 74 -8.77 -5.78 13.96
CA GLU A 74 -7.87 -6.71 13.27
C GLU A 74 -7.19 -6.04 12.07
N GLY A 75 -7.95 -5.28 11.28
CA GLY A 75 -7.43 -4.52 10.14
C GLY A 75 -6.40 -3.47 10.55
N GLU A 76 -6.66 -2.73 11.64
CA GLU A 76 -5.70 -1.76 12.17
C GLU A 76 -4.43 -2.45 12.69
N SER A 77 -4.58 -3.56 13.40
CA SER A 77 -3.44 -4.35 13.87
C SER A 77 -2.60 -4.92 12.73
N GLY A 78 -3.26 -5.40 11.66
CA GLY A 78 -2.59 -5.87 10.45
C GLY A 78 -1.86 -4.77 9.70
N ARG A 79 -2.50 -3.59 9.54
CA ARG A 79 -1.89 -2.41 8.93
C ARG A 79 -0.63 -1.96 9.68
N LEU A 80 -0.66 -1.94 11.02
CA LEU A 80 0.50 -1.57 11.84
C LEU A 80 1.66 -2.58 11.72
N ARG A 81 1.36 -3.89 11.77
CA ARG A 81 2.39 -4.92 11.55
C ARG A 81 3.01 -4.82 10.15
N ALA A 82 2.20 -4.57 9.12
CA ALA A 82 2.70 -4.34 7.76
C ALA A 82 3.61 -3.11 7.69
N ARG A 83 3.21 -2.01 8.35
CA ARG A 83 4.01 -0.78 8.45
C ARG A 83 5.38 -1.04 9.08
N GLU A 84 5.40 -1.72 10.22
CA GLU A 84 6.65 -2.02 10.95
C GLU A 84 7.59 -2.91 10.14
N ARG A 85 7.06 -3.92 9.43
CA ARG A 85 7.88 -4.74 8.52
C ARG A 85 8.43 -3.93 7.37
N ASN A 86 7.63 -3.08 6.73
CA ASN A 86 8.09 -2.23 5.62
C ASN A 86 9.18 -1.26 6.11
N ALA A 87 9.02 -0.68 7.30
CA ALA A 87 10.05 0.17 7.90
C ALA A 87 11.36 -0.59 8.15
N ARG A 88 11.29 -1.84 8.64
CA ARG A 88 12.47 -2.71 8.81
C ARG A 88 13.11 -3.10 7.48
N ALA A 89 12.30 -3.43 6.46
CA ALA A 89 12.79 -3.76 5.13
C ALA A 89 13.46 -2.55 4.48
N HIS A 90 12.85 -1.36 4.61
CA HIS A 90 13.44 -0.11 4.16
C HIS A 90 14.77 0.18 4.89
N GLN A 91 14.80 0.03 6.23
CA GLN A 91 16.04 0.18 6.99
C GLN A 91 17.14 -0.81 6.55
N GLN A 92 16.78 -2.07 6.25
CA GLN A 92 17.71 -3.07 5.73
C GLN A 92 18.19 -2.73 4.31
N MET A 93 17.30 -2.25 3.44
CA MET A 93 17.65 -1.78 2.09
C MET A 93 18.64 -0.61 2.13
N HIS A 94 18.49 0.30 3.08
CA HIS A 94 19.38 1.46 3.25
C HIS A 94 20.59 1.16 4.15
N GLN A 95 20.71 -0.04 4.73
CA GLN A 95 21.81 -0.36 5.63
C GLN A 95 23.15 -0.35 4.88
N GLY A 96 24.04 0.57 5.27
CA GLY A 96 25.34 0.73 4.63
C GLY A 96 25.28 1.45 3.28
N ILE A 97 24.13 2.00 2.90
CA ILE A 97 23.94 2.83 1.71
C ILE A 97 23.69 4.25 2.20
N THR A 98 24.55 5.20 1.81
CA THR A 98 24.28 6.62 2.07
C THR A 98 23.15 7.11 1.16
N GLU A 99 22.48 8.19 1.55
CA GLU A 99 21.44 8.81 0.72
C GLU A 99 21.96 9.13 -0.70
N GLU A 100 23.19 9.63 -0.79
CA GLU A 100 23.86 9.93 -2.06
C GLU A 100 24.03 8.69 -2.95
N GLN A 101 24.40 7.55 -2.35
CA GLN A 101 24.56 6.28 -3.07
C GLN A 101 23.21 5.74 -3.54
N TYR A 102 22.17 5.87 -2.71
CA TYR A 102 20.82 5.46 -3.05
C TYR A 102 20.24 6.28 -4.20
N VAL A 103 20.36 7.61 -4.13
CA VAL A 103 19.93 8.54 -5.19
C VAL A 103 20.71 8.28 -6.48
N ALA A 104 22.03 8.06 -6.41
CA ALA A 104 22.83 7.72 -7.58
C ALA A 104 22.35 6.44 -8.26
N ALA A 105 22.04 5.39 -7.47
CA ALA A 105 21.50 4.13 -8.00
C ALA A 105 20.12 4.31 -8.65
N LEU A 106 19.22 5.08 -8.03
CA LEU A 106 17.91 5.41 -8.61
C LEU A 106 18.05 6.14 -9.95
N ASN A 107 18.94 7.11 -10.05
CA ASN A 107 19.17 7.85 -11.28
C ASN A 107 19.67 6.95 -12.41
N VAL A 108 20.54 5.99 -12.10
CA VAL A 108 20.99 4.98 -13.08
C VAL A 108 19.81 4.12 -13.54
N LEU A 109 18.97 3.63 -12.63
CA LEU A 109 17.80 2.81 -12.98
C LEU A 109 16.79 3.58 -13.85
N ARG A 110 16.49 4.84 -13.51
CA ARG A 110 15.63 5.71 -14.32
C ARG A 110 16.18 5.88 -15.73
N GLN A 111 17.50 6.10 -15.87
CA GLN A 111 18.13 6.22 -17.19
C GLN A 111 18.04 4.91 -18.00
N VAL A 112 18.17 3.75 -17.35
CA VAL A 112 17.98 2.46 -18.02
C VAL A 112 16.54 2.30 -18.52
N ILE A 113 15.54 2.67 -17.71
CA ILE A 113 14.12 2.65 -18.10
C ILE A 113 13.87 3.60 -19.28
N ALA A 114 14.39 4.82 -19.21
CA ALA A 114 14.29 5.81 -20.29
C ALA A 114 14.93 5.30 -21.59
N ASN A 115 16.10 4.66 -21.52
CA ASN A 115 16.76 4.07 -22.69
C ASN A 115 15.95 2.93 -23.33
N LEU A 116 15.10 2.25 -22.55
CA LEU A 116 14.21 1.19 -23.02
C LEU A 116 12.84 1.72 -23.49
N GLY A 117 12.61 3.03 -23.42
CA GLY A 117 11.37 3.68 -23.85
C GLY A 117 10.24 3.66 -22.81
N GLY A 118 10.55 3.43 -21.53
CA GLY A 118 9.60 3.55 -20.42
C GLY A 118 9.63 4.95 -19.79
N ASP A 119 8.49 5.39 -19.23
CA ASP A 119 8.41 6.60 -18.42
C ASP A 119 8.93 6.34 -16.99
N SER A 120 9.70 7.27 -16.44
CA SER A 120 10.50 7.05 -15.22
C SER A 120 10.10 7.92 -14.02
N ASP A 121 8.94 8.55 -14.11
CA ASP A 121 8.36 9.31 -13.00
C ASP A 121 7.86 8.37 -11.90
N LEU A 122 8.67 8.22 -10.87
CA LEU A 122 8.25 7.71 -9.57
C LEU A 122 8.15 8.91 -8.62
N PRO A 123 7.04 9.06 -7.86
CA PRO A 123 6.88 10.18 -6.93
C PRO A 123 7.91 10.15 -5.79
N GLU A 124 8.28 11.34 -5.31
CA GLU A 124 9.08 11.55 -4.07
C GLU A 124 8.31 11.16 -2.80
#